data_AF-A0A938PVR9-F1
#
_entry.id   AF-A0A938PVR9-F1
#
_cell.length_a   1.000
_cell.length_b   1.000
_cell.length_c   1.000
_cell.angle_alpha   90.00
_cell.angle_beta   90.00
_cell.angle_gamma   90.00
#
_symmetry.space_group_name_H-M   'P 1'
#
loop_
_entity.id
_entity.type
_entity.pdbx_description
1 polymer ?
#
loop_
_entity_poly.entity_id
_entity_poly.type
_entity_poly.pdbx_seq_one_letter_code
_entity_poly.pdbx_strand_id
1 'polypeptide(L)'
;MNGLNIKWAVEIKKTSLEHRNIADLLSGLGFSLINGVKFPEFTSPSIDECSNAEQAFDLAKHLRSAFYCGTPQTDPEFTLGAVIDYSVNPPRPNYFIELQSAVYTMSLGNVIVSTLPPSGLSDKELEKWQAEKAEREYQLKLEYQRSRLVPAFWSNRAIKVLELLAIEQPSGEILWKIYELAQGGAGNREKFQNKFYISKDQFDRFKDAVHSPQVSGDLARHAYGHRPNTTNPMSISEAKLFIHYIAYQWLKSVQTNKSDS
;
A
#
# COMPACT_ATOMS: atom_id res chain seq x y z
N MET A 1 23.46 18.32 16.11
CA MET A 1 22.12 17.74 15.90
C MET A 1 21.15 18.63 16.65
N ASN A 2 20.34 19.42 15.96
CA ASN A 2 19.31 20.23 16.61
C ASN A 2 18.35 19.26 17.31
N GLY A 3 18.18 19.44 18.62
CA GLY A 3 17.46 18.51 19.48
C GLY A 3 16.00 18.40 19.06
N LEU A 4 15.66 17.34 18.34
CA LEU A 4 14.30 16.82 18.35
C LEU A 4 14.02 16.44 19.80
N ASN A 5 13.10 17.16 20.44
CA ASN A 5 12.61 16.81 21.75
C ASN A 5 11.65 15.64 21.57
N ILE A 6 12.21 14.45 21.38
CA ILE A 6 11.46 13.21 21.17
C ILE A 6 10.80 12.86 22.50
N LYS A 7 9.48 12.73 22.51
CA LYS A 7 8.73 12.26 23.67
C LYS A 7 8.54 10.75 23.59
N TRP A 8 8.14 10.28 22.41
CA TRP A 8 7.82 8.88 22.18
C TRP A 8 8.58 8.34 20.97
N ALA A 9 9.03 7.10 21.06
CA ALA A 9 9.50 6.33 19.93
C ALA A 9 8.98 4.89 20.01
N VAL A 10 8.91 4.21 18.87
CA VAL A 10 8.46 2.81 18.83
C VAL A 10 9.55 1.94 18.20
N GLU A 11 9.91 0.87 18.90
CA GLU A 11 10.92 -0.08 18.48
C GLU A 11 10.42 -0.94 17.31
N ILE A 12 11.30 -1.16 16.33
CA ILE A 12 11.12 -2.13 15.25
C ILE A 12 11.86 -3.40 15.67
N LYS A 13 11.09 -4.38 16.15
CA LYS A 13 11.63 -5.63 16.67
C LYS A 13 12.18 -6.54 15.56
N LYS A 14 11.52 -6.55 14.41
CA LYS A 14 11.91 -7.33 13.22
C LYS A 14 11.44 -6.62 11.96
N THR A 15 12.23 -6.71 10.90
CA THR A 15 11.90 -6.29 9.53
C THR A 15 12.74 -7.11 8.57
N SER A 16 12.19 -7.44 7.40
CA SER A 16 12.96 -8.08 6.30
C SER A 16 13.60 -7.06 5.35
N LEU A 17 13.38 -5.76 5.60
CA LEU A 17 13.85 -4.67 4.76
C LEU A 17 15.24 -4.19 5.18
N GLU A 18 16.05 -3.86 4.19
CA GLU A 18 17.31 -3.15 4.40
C GLU A 18 17.08 -1.81 5.09
N HIS A 19 18.02 -1.41 5.96
CA HIS A 19 17.91 -0.19 6.79
C HIS A 19 17.55 1.07 5.98
N ARG A 20 18.20 1.27 4.82
CA ARG A 20 17.90 2.40 3.93
C ARG A 20 16.47 2.34 3.39
N ASN A 21 15.99 1.15 3.01
CA ASN A 21 14.65 0.98 2.44
C ASN A 21 13.57 1.29 3.48
N ILE A 22 13.70 0.77 4.71
CA ILE A 22 12.74 1.07 5.77
C ILE A 22 12.75 2.55 6.16
N ALA A 23 13.93 3.17 6.27
CA ALA A 23 14.05 4.60 6.55
C ALA A 23 13.33 5.45 5.48
N ASP A 24 13.54 5.16 4.19
CA ASP A 24 12.92 5.88 3.09
C ASP A 24 11.40 5.66 3.03
N LEU A 25 10.91 4.46 3.37
CA LEU A 25 9.47 4.17 3.45
C LEU A 25 8.80 4.94 4.60
N LEU A 26 9.40 4.90 5.80
CA LEU A 26 8.94 5.62 6.98
C LEU A 26 8.95 7.14 6.76
N SER A 27 10.03 7.66 6.19
CA SER A 27 10.14 9.08 5.82
C SER A 27 9.03 9.52 4.86
N GLY A 28 8.68 8.68 3.88
CA GLY A 28 7.56 8.93 2.97
C GLY A 28 6.19 9.01 3.65
N LEU A 29 6.07 8.56 4.91
CA LEU A 29 4.88 8.62 5.73
C LEU A 29 4.96 9.69 6.84
N GLY A 30 6.05 10.45 6.92
CA GLY A 30 6.26 11.47 7.96
C GLY A 30 6.89 10.94 9.25
N PHE A 31 7.44 9.72 9.23
CA PHE A 31 8.19 9.16 10.36
C PHE A 31 9.70 9.30 10.14
N SER A 32 10.43 9.42 11.23
CA SER A 32 11.89 9.45 11.24
C SER A 32 12.42 8.23 11.98
N LEU A 33 13.43 7.59 11.41
CA LEU A 33 14.15 6.48 12.04
C LEU A 33 15.27 7.04 12.95
N ILE A 34 15.32 6.58 14.19
CA ILE A 34 16.34 6.95 15.17
C ILE A 34 17.51 5.97 15.04
N ASN A 35 18.70 6.50 14.76
CA ASN A 35 19.92 5.73 14.60
C ASN A 35 20.71 5.66 15.92
N GLY A 36 21.54 4.63 16.08
CA GLY A 36 22.49 4.51 17.19
C GLY A 36 21.94 3.86 18.47
N VAL A 37 20.71 3.36 18.42
CA VAL A 37 20.08 2.53 19.45
C VAL A 37 20.22 1.04 19.10
N LYS A 38 20.14 0.16 20.11
CA LYS A 38 20.36 -1.29 19.95
C LYS A 38 19.41 -1.93 18.94
N PHE A 39 18.19 -1.41 18.85
CA PHE A 39 17.18 -1.78 17.88
C PHE A 39 16.70 -0.52 17.17
N PRO A 40 16.42 -0.54 15.85
CA PRO A 40 15.90 0.63 15.16
C PRO A 40 14.58 1.07 15.77
N GLU A 41 14.45 2.36 16.05
CA GLU A 41 13.23 2.96 16.58
C GLU A 41 12.72 4.01 15.60
N PHE A 42 11.42 4.25 15.56
CA PHE A 42 10.85 5.33 14.77
C PHE A 42 9.99 6.27 15.62
N THR A 43 9.95 7.52 15.20
CA THR A 43 9.12 8.57 15.80
C THR A 43 8.50 9.44 14.71
N SER A 44 7.53 10.26 15.07
CA SER A 44 6.91 11.28 14.21
C SER A 44 6.27 12.36 15.09
N PRO A 45 5.99 13.55 14.55
CA PRO A 45 5.24 14.56 15.28
C PRO A 45 3.92 14.03 15.88
N SER A 46 3.18 13.20 15.14
CA SER A 46 1.94 12.59 15.62
C SER A 46 2.16 11.56 16.73
N ILE A 47 3.30 10.85 16.73
CA ILE A 47 3.69 9.99 17.85
C ILE A 47 4.00 10.84 19.08
N ASP A 48 4.73 11.95 18.93
CA ASP A 48 5.07 12.84 20.04
C ASP A 48 3.86 13.57 20.64
N GLU A 49 2.82 13.83 19.83
CA GLU A 49 1.54 14.39 20.27
C GLU A 49 0.70 13.41 21.10
N CYS A 50 1.03 12.11 21.09
CA CYS A 50 0.29 11.11 21.86
C CYS A 50 0.34 11.40 23.36
N SER A 51 -0.80 11.27 24.03
CA SER A 51 -0.93 11.55 25.46
C SER A 51 -0.22 10.48 26.31
N ASN A 52 -0.19 9.24 25.83
CA ASN A 52 0.40 8.09 26.52
C ASN A 52 0.99 7.07 25.54
N ALA A 53 1.69 6.06 26.08
CA ALA A 53 2.33 5.02 25.29
C ALA A 53 1.35 4.13 24.50
N GLU A 54 0.13 3.95 25.00
CA GLU A 54 -0.92 3.14 24.33
C GLU A 54 -1.36 3.79 23.02
N GLN A 55 -1.61 5.10 23.02
CA GLN A 55 -1.95 5.85 21.81
C GLN A 55 -0.81 5.82 20.77
N ALA A 56 0.44 5.96 21.22
CA ALA A 56 1.60 5.84 20.34
C ALA A 56 1.70 4.42 19.75
N PHE A 57 1.41 3.39 20.56
CA PHE A 57 1.39 2.01 20.09
C PHE A 57 0.23 1.75 19.11
N ASP A 58 -0.95 2.32 19.31
CA ASP A 58 -2.08 2.23 18.37
C ASP A 58 -1.73 2.82 17.00
N LEU A 59 -1.08 3.98 16.97
CA LEU A 59 -0.59 4.59 15.73
C LEU A 59 0.47 3.71 15.05
N ALA A 60 1.37 3.10 15.82
CA ALA A 60 2.34 2.15 15.30
C ALA A 60 1.68 0.87 14.76
N LYS A 61 0.62 0.35 15.40
CA LYS A 61 -0.16 -0.79 14.89
C LYS A 61 -0.82 -0.48 13.56
N HIS A 62 -1.32 0.75 13.41
CA HIS A 62 -1.88 1.23 12.14
C HIS A 62 -0.82 1.24 11.03
N LEU A 63 0.37 1.77 11.34
CA LEU A 63 1.53 1.71 10.45
C LEU A 63 1.89 0.26 10.06
N ARG A 64 2.01 -0.63 11.04
CA ARG A 64 2.30 -2.06 10.81
C ARG A 64 1.25 -2.70 9.89
N SER A 65 -0.03 -2.41 10.11
CA SER A 65 -1.12 -2.95 9.29
C SER A 65 -0.99 -2.54 7.82
N ALA A 66 -0.48 -1.32 7.55
CA ALA A 66 -0.19 -0.88 6.20
C ALA A 66 0.97 -1.66 5.54
N PHE A 67 1.99 -2.09 6.30
CA PHE A 67 3.08 -2.94 5.79
C PHE A 67 2.61 -4.35 5.42
N TYR A 68 1.57 -4.87 6.08
CA TYR A 68 0.96 -6.17 5.79
C TYR A 68 -0.08 -6.16 4.66
N CYS A 69 -0.36 -5.01 4.06
CA CYS A 69 -1.46 -4.89 3.12
C CYS A 69 -1.12 -5.30 1.67
N GLY A 70 -2.01 -6.10 1.06
CA GLY A 70 -1.95 -6.54 -0.34
C GLY A 70 -0.88 -7.61 -0.59
N THR A 71 -0.76 -8.04 -1.85
CA THR A 71 0.14 -9.14 -2.23
C THR A 71 1.03 -8.72 -3.41
N PRO A 72 2.37 -8.87 -3.34
CA PRO A 72 3.15 -9.36 -2.17
C PRO A 72 3.16 -8.32 -1.04
N GLN A 73 3.16 -8.69 0.24
CA GLN A 73 3.23 -7.70 1.33
C GLN A 73 4.48 -6.83 1.25
N THR A 74 4.43 -5.59 1.73
CA THR A 74 5.59 -4.68 1.70
C THR A 74 6.70 -5.20 2.61
N ASP A 75 6.34 -5.66 3.81
CA ASP A 75 7.23 -6.39 4.72
C ASP A 75 6.41 -7.32 5.62
N PRO A 76 6.39 -8.65 5.36
CA PRO A 76 5.67 -9.62 6.17
C PRO A 76 6.28 -9.83 7.56
N GLU A 77 7.52 -9.38 7.78
CA GLU A 77 8.23 -9.57 9.05
C GLU A 77 8.23 -8.33 9.94
N PHE A 78 7.62 -7.23 9.48
CA PHE A 78 7.61 -5.96 10.19
C PHE A 78 6.85 -6.07 11.52
N THR A 79 7.56 -6.16 12.64
CA THR A 79 6.96 -6.31 13.96
C THR A 79 7.41 -5.20 14.91
N LEU A 80 6.49 -4.81 15.78
CA LEU A 80 6.70 -3.74 16.75
C LEU A 80 7.23 -4.32 18.07
N GLY A 81 8.10 -3.56 18.72
CA GLY A 81 8.62 -3.82 20.06
C GLY A 81 8.01 -2.89 21.10
N ALA A 82 8.84 -2.41 22.02
CA ALA A 82 8.40 -1.47 23.06
C ALA A 82 8.11 -0.06 22.51
N VAL A 83 7.25 0.68 23.21
CA VAL A 83 7.14 2.13 23.08
C VAL A 83 8.04 2.77 24.14
N ILE A 84 9.01 3.56 23.72
CA ILE A 84 10.01 4.19 24.57
C ILE A 84 9.58 5.61 24.92
N ASP A 85 9.47 5.88 26.22
CA ASP A 85 9.27 7.23 26.77
C ASP A 85 10.63 7.92 26.96
N TYR A 86 10.91 8.92 26.14
CA TYR A 86 12.11 9.74 26.21
C TYR A 86 11.95 11.01 27.07
N SER A 87 10.74 11.28 27.57
CA SER A 87 10.49 12.41 28.48
C SER A 87 11.04 12.18 29.89
N VAL A 88 11.42 10.94 30.21
CA VAL A 88 12.00 10.51 31.48
C VAL A 88 13.45 10.06 31.29
N ASN A 89 14.29 10.25 32.32
CA ASN A 89 15.69 9.84 32.32
C ASN A 89 15.97 8.85 33.47
N PRO A 90 16.38 7.59 33.21
CA PRO A 90 16.62 7.01 31.87
C PRO A 90 15.31 6.79 31.08
N PRO A 91 15.37 6.71 29.74
CA PRO A 91 14.21 6.40 28.90
C PRO A 91 13.51 5.13 29.36
N ARG A 92 12.18 5.13 29.34
CA ARG A 92 11.36 4.04 29.92
C ARG A 92 10.64 3.24 28.82
N PRO A 93 10.93 1.94 28.68
CA PRO A 93 10.20 1.09 27.74
C PRO A 93 8.83 0.69 28.29
N ASN A 94 7.83 0.71 27.43
CA ASN A 94 6.48 0.22 27.68
C ASN A 94 6.22 -0.96 26.74
N TYR A 95 6.02 -2.15 27.29
CA TYR A 95 5.80 -3.37 26.53
C TYR A 95 4.31 -3.68 26.42
N PHE A 96 3.89 -4.06 25.22
CA PHE A 96 2.52 -4.45 24.91
C PHE A 96 2.49 -5.92 24.51
N ILE A 97 1.49 -6.65 25.02
CA ILE A 97 1.25 -8.06 24.65
C ILE A 97 0.08 -8.08 23.67
N GLU A 98 0.33 -8.63 22.48
CA GLU A 98 -0.71 -8.87 21.48
C GLU A 98 -0.94 -10.36 21.29
N LEU A 99 -2.20 -10.77 21.31
CA LEU A 99 -2.62 -12.10 20.85
C LEU A 99 -2.91 -12.02 19.35
N GLN A 100 -1.95 -12.41 18.52
CA GLN A 100 -2.16 -12.49 17.07
C GLN A 100 -2.65 -13.90 16.68
N SER A 101 -3.79 -13.96 15.99
CA SER A 101 -4.24 -15.15 15.28
C SER A 101 -3.41 -15.33 14.01
N ALA A 102 -2.80 -16.51 13.84
CA ALA A 102 -1.85 -16.80 12.76
C ALA A 102 -2.41 -16.50 11.36
N VAL A 103 -1.61 -15.79 10.54
CA VAL A 103 -1.86 -15.54 9.11
C VAL A 103 -0.76 -16.25 8.32
N TYR A 104 -1.13 -17.09 7.36
CA TYR A 104 -0.21 -17.74 6.43
C TYR A 104 0.06 -16.82 5.24
N THR A 105 1.33 -16.60 4.90
CA THR A 105 1.75 -15.78 3.76
C THR A 105 2.51 -16.63 2.75
N MET A 106 2.12 -16.55 1.47
CA MET A 106 2.89 -17.09 0.34
C MET A 106 3.52 -15.92 -0.43
N SER A 107 4.83 -15.96 -0.64
CA SER A 107 5.58 -15.01 -1.47
C SER A 107 5.82 -15.61 -2.86
N LEU A 108 5.36 -14.93 -3.92
CA LEU A 108 5.73 -15.24 -5.31
C LEU A 108 6.98 -14.43 -5.71
N GLY A 109 7.90 -15.07 -6.42
CA GLY A 109 9.27 -14.62 -6.66
C GLY A 109 9.42 -13.32 -7.46
N ASN A 110 10.54 -12.64 -7.24
CA ASN A 110 10.93 -11.42 -7.95
C ASN A 110 11.29 -11.72 -9.42
N VAL A 111 10.83 -10.88 -10.36
CA VAL A 111 11.32 -10.85 -11.74
C VAL A 111 12.61 -10.03 -11.77
N ILE A 112 13.73 -10.65 -12.14
CA ILE A 112 15.02 -9.96 -12.35
C ILE A 112 15.15 -9.66 -13.84
N VAL A 113 15.15 -8.38 -14.21
CA VAL A 113 15.48 -7.93 -15.58
C VAL A 113 16.94 -7.51 -15.58
N SER A 114 17.83 -8.35 -16.12
CA SER A 114 19.25 -8.04 -16.23
C SER A 114 19.56 -7.29 -17.53
N THR A 115 19.97 -6.03 -17.41
CA THR A 115 20.60 -5.28 -18.50
C THR A 115 22.12 -5.46 -18.47
N LEU A 116 22.74 -5.73 -19.61
CA LEU A 116 24.20 -5.82 -19.75
C LEU A 116 24.82 -4.41 -19.79
N PRO A 117 26.05 -4.23 -19.27
CA PRO A 117 26.77 -2.96 -19.41
C PRO A 117 27.09 -2.66 -20.88
N PRO A 118 27.16 -1.38 -21.28
CA PRO A 118 27.73 -0.97 -22.56
C PRO A 118 29.16 -1.50 -22.74
N SER A 119 29.53 -1.87 -23.97
CA SER A 119 30.90 -2.28 -24.29
C SER A 119 31.86 -1.08 -24.25
N GLY A 120 33.11 -1.33 -23.82
CA GLY A 120 34.19 -0.34 -23.88
C GLY A 120 34.29 0.63 -22.69
N LEU A 121 33.60 0.35 -21.58
CA LEU A 121 33.77 1.12 -20.34
C LEU A 121 35.11 0.79 -19.68
N SER A 122 35.82 1.82 -19.20
CA SER A 122 36.92 1.65 -18.24
C SER A 122 36.39 1.14 -16.89
N ASP A 123 37.27 0.60 -16.05
CA ASP A 123 36.88 0.07 -14.72
C ASP A 123 36.11 1.08 -13.87
N LYS A 124 36.54 2.36 -13.89
CA LYS A 124 35.86 3.45 -13.17
C LYS A 124 34.48 3.77 -13.75
N GLU A 125 34.33 3.70 -15.08
CA GLU A 125 33.05 3.94 -15.73
C GLU A 125 32.08 2.76 -15.52
N LEU A 126 32.62 1.54 -15.44
CA LEU A 126 31.85 0.35 -15.10
C LEU A 126 31.33 0.41 -13.66
N GLU A 127 32.18 0.78 -12.69
CA GLU A 127 31.77 0.99 -11.29
C GLU A 127 30.66 2.04 -11.19
N LYS A 128 30.85 3.18 -11.86
CA LYS A 128 29.84 4.25 -11.89
C LYS A 128 28.52 3.76 -12.50
N TRP A 129 28.57 3.05 -13.63
CA TRP A 129 27.39 2.50 -14.27
C TRP A 129 26.65 1.49 -13.38
N GLN A 130 27.39 0.63 -12.67
CA GLN A 130 26.81 -0.32 -11.72
C GLN A 130 26.13 0.39 -10.55
N ALA A 131 26.76 1.43 -10.00
CA ALA A 131 26.17 2.23 -8.93
C ALA A 131 24.89 2.95 -9.38
N GLU A 132 24.90 3.55 -10.58
CA GLU A 132 23.71 4.21 -11.16
C GLU A 132 22.58 3.21 -11.44
N LYS A 133 22.92 2.01 -11.92
CA LYS A 133 21.95 0.94 -12.14
C LYS A 133 21.33 0.47 -10.83
N ALA A 134 22.16 0.20 -9.82
CA ALA A 134 21.70 -0.22 -8.49
C ALA A 134 20.80 0.84 -7.84
N GLU A 135 21.15 2.13 -7.96
CA GLU A 135 20.31 3.23 -7.47
C GLU A 135 18.97 3.30 -8.22
N ARG A 136 18.96 3.11 -9.55
CA ARG A 136 17.72 3.09 -10.32
C ARG A 136 16.81 1.92 -9.92
N GLU A 137 17.37 0.73 -9.78
CA GLU A 137 16.64 -0.45 -9.30
C GLU A 137 16.08 -0.23 -7.90
N TYR A 138 16.85 0.39 -7.02
CA TYR A 138 16.40 0.78 -5.69
C TYR A 138 15.22 1.76 -5.73
N GLN A 139 15.31 2.82 -6.52
CA GLN A 139 14.24 3.83 -6.64
C GLN A 139 12.95 3.22 -7.20
N LEU A 140 13.04 2.34 -8.20
CA LEU A 140 11.87 1.62 -8.73
C LEU A 140 11.22 0.70 -7.69
N LYS A 141 12.03 -0.04 -6.92
CA LYS A 141 11.54 -0.87 -5.81
C LYS A 141 10.86 -0.02 -4.75
N LEU A 142 11.48 1.09 -4.37
CA LEU A 142 10.96 2.03 -3.37
C LEU A 142 9.63 2.65 -3.83
N GLU A 143 9.54 3.08 -5.09
CA GLU A 143 8.30 3.63 -5.66
C GLU A 143 7.18 2.59 -5.66
N TYR A 144 7.49 1.35 -6.08
CA TYR A 144 6.53 0.24 -6.05
C TYR A 144 6.01 -0.08 -4.64
N GLN A 145 6.88 -0.09 -3.64
CA GLN A 145 6.47 -0.28 -2.24
C GLN A 145 5.63 0.92 -1.75
N ARG A 146 6.05 2.16 -2.06
CA ARG A 146 5.34 3.39 -1.67
C ARG A 146 3.95 3.51 -2.29
N SER A 147 3.77 3.09 -3.54
CA SER A 147 2.47 3.18 -4.22
C SER A 147 1.37 2.35 -3.55
N ARG A 148 1.75 1.45 -2.62
CA ARG A 148 0.84 0.60 -1.85
C ARG A 148 0.83 0.96 -0.38
N LEU A 149 2.00 1.08 0.23
CA LEU A 149 2.16 1.41 1.64
C LEU A 149 1.47 2.75 1.97
N VAL A 150 1.67 3.76 1.13
CA VAL A 150 1.17 5.10 1.41
C VAL A 150 -0.36 5.16 1.40
N PRO A 151 -1.07 4.71 0.35
CA PRO A 151 -2.53 4.67 0.40
C PRO A 151 -3.06 3.81 1.54
N ALA A 152 -2.44 2.65 1.81
CA ALA A 152 -2.84 1.75 2.90
C ALA A 152 -2.76 2.44 4.27
N PHE A 153 -1.70 3.22 4.50
CA PHE A 153 -1.56 3.98 5.75
C PHE A 153 -2.61 5.07 5.90
N TRP A 154 -2.99 5.79 4.84
CA TRP A 154 -3.93 6.91 4.97
C TRP A 154 -5.41 6.52 4.83
N SER A 155 -5.72 5.30 4.39
CA SER A 155 -7.10 4.92 4.07
C SER A 155 -7.37 3.44 4.30
N ASN A 156 -8.27 3.14 5.25
CA ASN A 156 -8.79 1.79 5.46
C ASN A 156 -9.48 1.23 4.21
N ARG A 157 -10.08 2.09 3.37
CA ARG A 157 -10.63 1.66 2.06
C ARG A 157 -9.53 1.22 1.10
N ALA A 158 -8.38 1.89 1.13
CA ALA A 158 -7.25 1.52 0.28
C ALA A 158 -6.67 0.17 0.70
N ILE A 159 -6.62 -0.12 2.00
CA ILE A 159 -6.26 -1.45 2.50
C ILE A 159 -7.16 -2.51 1.86
N LYS A 160 -8.48 -2.34 1.96
CA LYS A 160 -9.44 -3.29 1.41
C LYS A 160 -9.33 -3.42 -0.12
N VAL A 161 -9.11 -2.33 -0.84
CA VAL A 161 -8.91 -2.36 -2.30
C VAL A 161 -7.66 -3.17 -2.66
N LEU A 162 -6.54 -2.95 -1.97
CA LEU A 162 -5.29 -3.68 -2.21
C LEU A 162 -5.42 -5.19 -1.92
N GLU A 163 -6.16 -5.57 -0.88
CA GLU A 163 -6.49 -6.97 -0.60
C GLU A 163 -7.33 -7.61 -1.72
N LEU A 164 -8.36 -6.90 -2.20
CA LEU A 164 -9.24 -7.43 -3.26
C LEU A 164 -8.52 -7.51 -4.61
N LEU A 165 -7.62 -6.57 -4.92
CA LEU A 165 -6.79 -6.59 -6.13
C LEU A 165 -5.80 -7.76 -6.15
N ALA A 166 -5.45 -8.31 -4.99
CA ALA A 166 -4.54 -9.44 -4.88
C ALA A 166 -5.20 -10.79 -5.22
N ILE A 167 -6.54 -10.83 -5.37
CA ILE A 167 -7.25 -12.05 -5.75
C ILE A 167 -6.97 -12.34 -7.22
N GLU A 168 -6.37 -13.50 -7.50
CA GLU A 168 -5.93 -13.86 -8.86
C GLU A 168 -7.09 -13.91 -9.87
N GLN A 169 -8.21 -14.50 -9.45
CA GLN A 169 -9.43 -14.66 -10.25
C GLN A 169 -10.62 -13.99 -9.55
N PRO A 170 -10.74 -12.65 -9.64
CA PRO A 170 -11.82 -11.93 -8.98
C PRO A 170 -13.15 -12.20 -9.71
N SER A 171 -14.21 -12.45 -8.93
CA SER A 171 -15.59 -12.47 -9.45
C SER A 171 -16.10 -11.06 -9.73
N GLY A 172 -17.24 -10.96 -10.42
CA GLY A 172 -17.94 -9.70 -10.65
C GLY A 172 -18.28 -8.95 -9.35
N GLU A 173 -18.63 -9.67 -8.27
CA GLU A 173 -18.83 -9.06 -6.94
C GLU A 173 -17.54 -8.38 -6.44
N ILE A 174 -16.38 -9.04 -6.57
CA ILE A 174 -15.09 -8.48 -6.14
C ILE A 174 -14.75 -7.23 -6.97
N LEU A 175 -14.89 -7.31 -8.30
CA LEU A 175 -14.63 -6.18 -9.20
C LEU A 175 -15.54 -4.98 -8.89
N TRP A 176 -16.83 -5.24 -8.68
CA TRP A 176 -17.79 -4.21 -8.27
C TRP A 176 -17.44 -3.61 -6.90
N LYS A 177 -17.03 -4.45 -5.95
CA LYS A 177 -16.68 -3.99 -4.60
C LYS A 177 -15.46 -3.06 -4.60
N ILE A 178 -14.46 -3.35 -5.43
CA ILE A 178 -13.30 -2.46 -5.62
C ILE A 178 -13.76 -1.09 -6.13
N TYR A 179 -14.65 -1.06 -7.13
CA TYR A 179 -15.22 0.17 -7.65
C TYR A 179 -15.96 0.97 -6.56
N GLU A 180 -16.82 0.31 -5.78
CA GLU A 180 -17.56 0.97 -4.69
C GLU A 180 -16.63 1.55 -3.62
N LEU A 181 -15.59 0.80 -3.22
CA LEU A 181 -14.62 1.26 -2.23
C LEU A 181 -13.87 2.50 -2.72
N ALA A 182 -13.47 2.52 -4.00
CA ALA A 182 -12.82 3.67 -4.61
C ALA A 182 -13.78 4.87 -4.74
N GLN A 183 -15.01 4.63 -5.24
CA GLN A 183 -16.06 5.64 -5.41
C GLN A 183 -16.43 6.30 -4.07
N GLY A 184 -16.51 5.53 -2.98
CA GLY A 184 -17.03 5.99 -1.70
C GLY A 184 -18.57 6.04 -1.69
N GLY A 185 -19.14 7.04 -1.00
CA GLY A 185 -20.58 7.13 -0.81
C GLY A 185 -21.40 7.16 -2.11
N ALA A 186 -22.67 6.74 -2.04
CA ALA A 186 -23.56 6.60 -3.20
C ALA A 186 -23.75 7.91 -4.00
N GLY A 187 -23.71 9.07 -3.33
CA GLY A 187 -23.80 10.39 -3.96
C GLY A 187 -22.53 10.87 -4.68
N ASN A 188 -21.42 10.12 -4.63
CA ASN A 188 -20.14 10.54 -5.19
C ASN A 188 -19.85 10.01 -6.61
N ARG A 189 -20.79 9.26 -7.20
CA ARG A 189 -20.54 8.56 -8.48
C ARG A 189 -20.14 9.50 -9.60
N GLU A 190 -20.92 10.55 -9.86
CA GLU A 190 -20.65 11.47 -10.96
C GLU A 190 -19.31 12.20 -10.78
N LYS A 191 -19.04 12.69 -9.57
CA LYS A 191 -17.74 13.32 -9.23
C LYS A 191 -16.56 12.37 -9.42
N PHE A 192 -16.71 11.12 -8.96
CA PHE A 192 -15.67 10.09 -9.12
C PHE A 192 -15.44 9.76 -10.59
N GLN A 193 -16.51 9.53 -11.35
CA GLN A 193 -16.42 9.24 -12.78
C GLN A 193 -15.77 10.38 -13.55
N ASN A 194 -16.15 11.63 -13.29
CA ASN A 194 -15.54 12.81 -13.89
C ASN A 194 -14.05 12.94 -13.52
N LYS A 195 -13.69 12.74 -12.24
CA LYS A 195 -12.30 12.82 -11.76
C LYS A 195 -11.37 11.81 -12.46
N PHE A 196 -11.88 10.63 -12.79
CA PHE A 196 -11.10 9.55 -13.41
C PHE A 196 -11.48 9.29 -14.87
N TYR A 197 -12.15 10.25 -15.53
CA TYR A 197 -12.52 10.19 -16.95
C TYR A 197 -13.27 8.92 -17.36
N ILE A 198 -14.14 8.43 -16.48
CA ILE A 198 -14.98 7.26 -16.74
C ILE A 198 -16.23 7.74 -17.46
N SER A 199 -16.35 7.43 -18.75
CA SER A 199 -17.58 7.72 -19.50
C SER A 199 -18.74 6.84 -19.01
N LYS A 200 -19.96 7.34 -19.20
CA LYS A 200 -21.19 6.58 -18.92
C LYS A 200 -21.20 5.24 -19.67
N ASP A 201 -20.80 5.25 -20.95
CA ASP A 201 -20.72 4.04 -21.78
C ASP A 201 -19.76 3.00 -21.19
N GLN A 202 -18.52 3.40 -20.85
CA GLN A 202 -17.56 2.49 -20.21
C GLN A 202 -18.11 1.91 -18.91
N PHE A 203 -18.76 2.73 -18.08
CA PHE A 203 -19.34 2.28 -16.83
C PHE A 203 -20.51 1.32 -17.05
N ASP A 204 -21.40 1.59 -18.02
CA ASP A 204 -22.52 0.71 -18.33
C ASP A 204 -22.04 -0.63 -18.91
N ARG A 205 -21.02 -0.63 -19.78
CA ARG A 205 -20.37 -1.86 -20.29
C ARG A 205 -19.71 -2.68 -19.18
N PHE A 206 -19.04 -2.01 -18.23
CA PHE A 206 -18.48 -2.66 -17.03
C PHE A 206 -19.59 -3.25 -16.14
N LYS A 207 -20.67 -2.48 -15.90
CA LYS A 207 -21.81 -2.91 -15.10
C LYS A 207 -22.46 -4.17 -15.69
N ASP A 208 -22.65 -4.21 -17.01
CA ASP A 208 -23.18 -5.41 -17.68
C ASP A 208 -22.25 -6.62 -17.50
N ALA A 209 -20.93 -6.42 -17.58
CA ALA A 209 -19.94 -7.47 -17.39
C ALA A 209 -19.95 -8.10 -16.00
N VAL A 210 -20.21 -7.32 -14.95
CA VAL A 210 -20.19 -7.82 -13.57
C VAL A 210 -21.56 -8.26 -13.07
N HIS A 211 -22.66 -7.81 -13.67
CA HIS A 211 -24.02 -8.12 -13.20
C HIS A 211 -24.80 -9.09 -14.07
N SER A 212 -24.41 -9.34 -15.33
CA SER A 212 -25.17 -10.19 -16.24
C SER A 212 -24.54 -11.58 -16.42
N PRO A 213 -25.22 -12.67 -15.98
CA PRO A 213 -24.82 -14.04 -16.29
C PRO A 213 -24.68 -14.33 -17.79
N GLN A 214 -25.41 -13.60 -18.63
CA GLN A 214 -25.30 -13.76 -20.09
C GLN A 214 -23.93 -13.32 -20.63
N VAL A 215 -23.21 -12.47 -19.88
CA VAL A 215 -21.90 -11.94 -20.27
C VAL A 215 -20.78 -12.72 -19.61
N SER A 216 -20.86 -12.93 -18.29
CA SER A 216 -19.75 -13.50 -17.51
C SER A 216 -20.03 -14.87 -16.89
N GLY A 217 -21.19 -15.47 -17.15
CA GLY A 217 -21.58 -16.77 -16.59
C GLY A 217 -21.59 -16.74 -15.06
N ASP A 218 -21.03 -17.79 -14.45
CA ASP A 218 -20.96 -17.98 -12.98
C ASP A 218 -20.11 -16.93 -12.26
N LEU A 219 -19.33 -16.12 -13.00
CA LEU A 219 -18.56 -15.01 -12.42
C LEU A 219 -19.42 -13.76 -12.21
N ALA A 220 -20.65 -13.73 -12.71
CA ALA A 220 -21.56 -12.61 -12.48
C ALA A 220 -21.94 -12.50 -11.00
N ARG A 221 -22.16 -11.25 -10.56
CA ARG A 221 -22.60 -10.91 -9.20
C ARG A 221 -23.95 -11.53 -8.84
N HIS A 222 -24.87 -11.58 -9.80
CA HIS A 222 -26.22 -12.07 -9.61
C HIS A 222 -26.49 -13.23 -10.55
N ALA A 223 -27.16 -14.27 -10.06
CA ALA A 223 -27.56 -15.42 -10.87
C ALA A 223 -28.79 -15.16 -11.76
N TYR A 224 -29.50 -14.04 -11.55
CA TYR A 224 -30.68 -13.71 -12.34
C TYR A 224 -30.28 -13.11 -13.68
N GLY A 225 -30.81 -13.69 -14.77
CA GLY A 225 -30.54 -13.27 -16.15
C GLY A 225 -31.09 -11.87 -16.44
N HIS A 226 -30.36 -10.83 -16.06
CA HIS A 226 -30.62 -9.48 -16.51
C HIS A 226 -30.07 -9.31 -17.93
N ARG A 227 -30.92 -8.83 -18.84
CA ARG A 227 -30.48 -8.49 -20.20
C ARG A 227 -29.44 -7.35 -20.09
N PRO A 228 -28.29 -7.45 -20.78
CA PRO A 228 -27.31 -6.37 -20.84
C PRO A 228 -27.95 -5.06 -21.29
N ASN A 229 -27.55 -3.96 -20.68
CA ASN A 229 -28.02 -2.62 -21.06
C ASN A 229 -27.37 -2.13 -22.35
N THR A 230 -26.19 -2.66 -22.68
CA THR A 230 -25.37 -2.30 -23.83
C THR A 230 -25.32 -3.45 -24.84
N THR A 231 -25.10 -3.11 -26.11
CA THR A 231 -24.92 -4.09 -27.19
C THR A 231 -23.50 -4.65 -27.25
N ASN A 232 -22.56 -4.07 -26.50
CA ASN A 232 -21.15 -4.44 -26.49
C ASN A 232 -20.61 -4.44 -25.04
N PRO A 233 -21.10 -5.32 -24.15
CA PRO A 233 -20.63 -5.38 -22.78
C PRO A 233 -19.14 -5.75 -22.72
N MET A 234 -18.44 -5.35 -21.66
CA MET A 234 -17.07 -5.82 -21.44
C MET A 234 -17.07 -7.33 -21.16
N SER A 235 -16.06 -8.05 -21.63
CA SER A 235 -15.69 -9.35 -21.06
C SER A 235 -15.21 -9.20 -19.61
N ILE A 236 -15.19 -10.29 -18.85
CA ILE A 236 -14.68 -10.26 -17.47
C ILE A 236 -13.21 -9.84 -17.40
N SER A 237 -12.40 -10.19 -18.41
CA SER A 237 -11.00 -9.79 -18.51
C SER A 237 -10.84 -8.29 -18.78
N GLU A 238 -11.67 -7.72 -19.65
CA GLU A 238 -11.72 -6.27 -19.88
C GLU A 238 -12.19 -5.54 -18.63
N ALA A 239 -13.22 -6.04 -17.95
CA ALA A 239 -13.71 -5.50 -16.68
C ALA A 239 -12.62 -5.51 -15.60
N LYS A 240 -11.83 -6.59 -15.52
CA LYS A 240 -10.67 -6.68 -14.61
C LYS A 240 -9.62 -5.60 -14.92
N LEU A 241 -9.23 -5.46 -16.19
CA LEU A 241 -8.27 -4.43 -16.60
C LEU A 241 -8.78 -3.02 -16.33
N PHE A 242 -10.06 -2.77 -16.61
CA PHE A 242 -10.74 -1.51 -16.32
C PHE A 242 -10.68 -1.20 -14.82
N ILE A 243 -11.04 -2.14 -13.94
CA ILE A 243 -11.00 -1.95 -12.49
C ILE A 243 -9.58 -1.79 -11.96
N HIS A 244 -8.61 -2.54 -12.46
CA HIS A 244 -7.20 -2.36 -12.10
C HIS A 244 -6.71 -0.94 -12.42
N TYR A 245 -7.06 -0.43 -13.61
CA TYR A 245 -6.72 0.94 -14.00
C TYR A 245 -7.36 1.98 -13.08
N ILE A 246 -8.68 1.88 -12.82
CA ILE A 246 -9.39 2.83 -11.95
C ILE A 246 -8.87 2.77 -10.52
N ALA A 247 -8.64 1.58 -9.98
CA ALA A 247 -8.09 1.41 -8.64
C ALA A 247 -6.68 2.00 -8.53
N TYR A 248 -5.82 1.80 -9.55
CA TYR A 248 -4.49 2.40 -9.60
C TYR A 248 -4.55 3.93 -9.59
N GLN A 249 -5.37 4.55 -10.43
CA GLN A 249 -5.52 6.00 -10.46
C GLN A 249 -6.07 6.55 -9.14
N TRP A 250 -7.03 5.83 -8.55
CA TRP A 250 -7.60 6.20 -7.26
C TRP A 250 -6.56 6.11 -6.12
N LEU A 251 -5.80 5.00 -6.02
CA LEU A 251 -4.73 4.83 -5.03
C LEU A 251 -3.67 5.92 -5.16
N LYS A 252 -3.27 6.27 -6.39
CA LYS A 252 -2.37 7.40 -6.66
C LYS A 252 -2.96 8.74 -6.20
N SER A 253 -4.27 8.92 -6.34
CA SER A 253 -4.94 10.11 -5.80
C SER A 253 -4.94 10.13 -4.27
N VAL A 254 -5.09 8.99 -3.59
CA VAL A 254 -4.97 8.90 -2.12
C VAL A 254 -3.55 9.24 -1.68
N GLN A 255 -2.54 8.80 -2.43
CA GLN A 255 -1.13 9.12 -2.15
C GLN A 255 -0.81 10.63 -2.26
N THR A 256 -1.50 11.35 -3.15
CA THR A 256 -1.24 12.77 -3.42
C THR A 256 -2.09 13.72 -2.56
N ASN A 257 -3.29 13.32 -2.14
CA ASN A 257 -4.17 14.12 -1.29
C ASN A 257 -3.86 14.00 0.22
N LYS A 258 -2.60 13.72 0.58
CA LYS A 258 -2.12 13.72 1.99
C LYS A 258 -2.36 15.06 2.72
N SER A 259 -2.76 16.09 1.99
CA SER A 259 -2.87 17.47 2.45
C SER A 259 -4.26 17.85 3.00
N ASP A 260 -5.28 16.99 2.89
CA ASP A 260 -6.69 17.36 3.17
C ASP A 260 -7.34 16.56 4.33
N SER A 261 -6.59 15.72 5.04
CA SER A 261 -7.08 14.90 6.16
C SER A 261 -6.26 15.10 7.43
#